data_AF-A0A1Q3ZHM9-F1
#
_entry.id   AF-A0A1Q3ZHM9-F1
#
_cell.length_a   1.000
_cell.length_b   1.000
_cell.length_c   1.000
_cell.angle_alpha   90.00
_cell.angle_beta   90.00
_cell.angle_gamma   90.00
#
_symmetry.space_group_name_H-M   'P 1'
#
loop_
_entity.id
_entity.type
_entity.pdbx_description
1 polymer ?
#
loop_
_entity_poly.entity_id
_entity_poly.type
_entity_poly.pdbx_seq_one_letter_code
_entity_poly.pdbx_strand_id
1 'polypeptide(L)'
;MERDLPIYDIHGTSFIVDVEYLCLEKAGTRNTSIYLNEMKDIGDGYEFEYSLKSAGPYWWLMDDDEPVTVKIPPFVELDPIGMAKKYNVPVKELKGKTDFEIMVDQHDYDLRLNKGVLPTITILDDKFYVNIDKQMLCLDNSHSDKGISFEVFEIGSKYDIGYCMYLYDPVTKQLQKPDLENLLDYPKGMVAVKLPHLSEMDPIAVNIKNGNPPEHRLKNMNFRLQRTAEIVPWKDTNLKPYIDFNREKARLENFDKRLKEVRKNRQRRGKGI
;
A
#
# COMPACT_ATOMS: atom_id res chain seq x y z
N MET A 1 10.49 -20.72 22.37
CA MET A 1 10.63 -22.10 21.88
C MET A 1 10.22 -22.09 20.43
N GLU A 2 11.12 -22.48 19.53
CA GLU A 2 10.72 -22.84 18.16
C GLU A 2 9.78 -24.06 18.27
N ARG A 3 8.67 -24.00 17.55
CA ARG A 3 7.75 -25.13 17.38
C ARG A 3 7.98 -25.69 15.99
N ASP A 4 7.68 -26.97 15.81
CA ASP A 4 7.59 -27.54 14.48
C ASP A 4 6.37 -26.95 13.75
N LEU A 5 6.60 -26.47 12.53
CA LEU A 5 5.54 -25.94 11.67
C LEU A 5 4.78 -27.10 11.02
N PRO A 6 3.45 -27.01 10.84
CA PRO A 6 2.68 -28.04 10.16
C PRO A 6 3.14 -28.21 8.71
N ILE A 7 3.05 -29.44 8.22
CA ILE A 7 3.29 -29.79 6.82
C ILE A 7 1.96 -30.17 6.18
N TYR A 8 1.69 -29.60 5.02
CA TYR A 8 0.53 -29.90 4.19
C TYR A 8 1.00 -30.46 2.85
N ASP A 9 0.51 -31.64 2.49
CA ASP A 9 0.89 -32.32 1.25
C ASP A 9 -0.08 -31.98 0.11
N ILE A 10 0.47 -31.50 -1.00
CA ILE A 10 -0.26 -31.22 -2.24
C ILE A 10 0.33 -32.10 -3.32
N HIS A 11 -0.43 -33.10 -3.78
CA HIS A 11 0.00 -34.03 -4.83
C HIS A 11 1.41 -34.64 -4.60
N GLY A 12 1.73 -35.00 -3.36
CA GLY A 12 3.02 -35.60 -2.99
C GLY A 12 4.17 -34.60 -2.84
N THR A 13 3.88 -33.30 -2.91
CA THR A 13 4.83 -32.22 -2.57
C THR A 13 4.47 -31.66 -1.21
N SER A 14 5.43 -31.69 -0.29
CA SER A 14 5.23 -31.19 1.06
C SER A 14 5.47 -29.68 1.14
N PHE A 15 4.51 -28.98 1.73
CA PHE A 15 4.58 -27.54 2.00
C PHE A 15 4.53 -27.29 3.50
N ILE A 16 5.45 -26.47 4.00
CA ILE A 16 5.42 -25.93 5.36
C ILE A 16 4.36 -24.83 5.40
N VAL A 17 3.43 -24.92 6.35
CA VAL A 17 2.43 -23.89 6.59
C VAL A 17 3.05 -22.79 7.45
N ASP A 18 3.31 -21.64 6.85
CA ASP A 18 3.84 -20.47 7.57
C ASP A 18 2.74 -19.40 7.73
N VAL A 19 2.13 -19.39 8.92
CA VAL A 19 1.13 -18.37 9.29
C VAL A 19 1.75 -16.99 9.49
N GLU A 20 3.03 -16.89 9.89
CA GLU A 20 3.69 -15.61 10.11
C GLU A 20 3.70 -14.79 8.82
N TYR A 21 3.99 -15.45 7.69
CA TYR A 21 3.97 -14.84 6.37
C TYR A 21 2.69 -15.12 5.55
N LEU A 22 1.76 -15.92 6.09
CA LEU A 22 0.53 -16.39 5.42
C LEU A 22 0.86 -17.03 4.06
N CYS A 23 1.72 -18.02 4.08
CA CYS A 23 2.15 -18.71 2.87
C CYS A 23 2.34 -20.21 3.08
N LEU A 24 2.41 -20.93 1.96
CA LEU A 24 2.84 -22.31 1.87
C LEU A 24 4.25 -22.34 1.31
N GLU A 25 5.24 -22.71 2.13
CA GLU A 25 6.64 -22.79 1.71
C GLU A 25 6.99 -24.21 1.27
N LYS A 26 7.46 -24.40 0.04
CA LYS A 26 7.82 -25.73 -0.45
C LYS A 26 9.02 -26.30 0.31
N ALA A 27 8.83 -27.44 0.97
CA ALA A 27 9.83 -28.05 1.82
C ALA A 27 11.09 -28.43 1.01
N GLY A 28 12.27 -28.17 1.58
CA GLY A 28 13.55 -28.52 0.97
C GLY A 28 14.01 -27.60 -0.18
N THR A 29 13.24 -26.58 -0.56
CA THR A 29 13.62 -25.57 -1.54
C THR A 29 13.71 -24.18 -0.91
N ARG A 30 14.75 -23.40 -1.23
CA ARG A 30 14.86 -22.01 -0.75
C ARG A 30 14.00 -21.08 -1.61
N ASN A 31 13.25 -20.18 -0.96
CA ASN A 31 12.51 -19.08 -1.57
C ASN A 31 11.41 -19.51 -2.56
N THR A 32 10.69 -20.58 -2.27
CA THR A 32 9.55 -21.04 -3.09
C THR A 32 8.32 -21.07 -2.20
N SER A 33 7.60 -19.94 -2.13
CA SER A 33 6.45 -19.76 -1.25
C SER A 33 5.24 -19.30 -2.05
N ILE A 34 4.07 -19.85 -1.74
CA ILE A 34 2.78 -19.46 -2.32
C ILE A 34 2.08 -18.61 -1.27
N TYR A 35 1.91 -17.32 -1.53
CA TYR A 35 1.31 -16.40 -0.56
C TYR A 35 -0.21 -16.40 -0.65
N LEU A 36 -0.87 -16.15 0.48
CA LEU A 36 -2.32 -16.06 0.57
C LEU A 36 -2.93 -15.07 -0.43
N ASN A 37 -2.25 -13.95 -0.69
CA ASN A 37 -2.71 -12.93 -1.64
C ASN A 37 -2.59 -13.35 -3.12
N GLU A 38 -1.91 -14.47 -3.41
CA GLU A 38 -1.84 -15.09 -4.73
C GLU A 38 -2.91 -16.18 -4.91
N MET A 39 -3.59 -16.59 -3.83
CA MET A 39 -4.65 -17.59 -3.86
C MET A 39 -6.02 -16.93 -3.97
N LYS A 40 -6.95 -17.63 -4.63
CA LYS A 40 -8.35 -17.22 -4.66
C LYS A 40 -9.05 -17.66 -3.39
N ASP A 41 -9.64 -16.69 -2.70
CA ASP A 41 -10.51 -16.93 -1.55
C ASP A 41 -11.86 -17.51 -2.00
N ILE A 42 -12.23 -18.66 -1.45
CA ILE A 42 -13.50 -19.33 -1.73
C ILE A 42 -14.43 -19.42 -0.50
N GLY A 43 -14.08 -18.72 0.58
CA GLY A 43 -14.87 -18.64 1.82
C GLY A 43 -14.49 -19.70 2.85
N ASP A 44 -14.54 -20.97 2.48
CA ASP A 44 -14.17 -22.12 3.33
C ASP A 44 -12.73 -22.61 3.10
N GLY A 45 -11.90 -21.81 2.45
CA GLY A 45 -10.52 -22.14 2.13
C GLY A 45 -9.99 -21.28 1.00
N TYR A 46 -8.96 -21.79 0.34
CA TYR A 46 -8.28 -21.11 -0.76
C TYR A 46 -8.07 -22.05 -1.93
N GLU A 47 -8.10 -21.52 -3.14
CA GLU A 47 -7.83 -22.27 -4.35
C GLU A 47 -6.80 -21.58 -5.25
N PHE A 48 -6.04 -22.39 -5.97
CA PHE A 48 -5.11 -21.92 -7.00
C PHE A 48 -4.81 -23.01 -8.03
N GLU A 49 -4.28 -22.60 -9.18
CA GLU A 49 -3.85 -23.50 -10.25
C GLU A 49 -2.45 -24.06 -9.96
N TYR A 50 -2.30 -25.37 -9.99
CA TYR A 50 -1.08 -26.10 -9.64
C TYR A 50 -0.57 -26.90 -10.85
N SER A 51 0.73 -26.83 -11.10
CA SER A 51 1.44 -27.65 -12.09
C SER A 51 2.03 -28.87 -11.40
N LEU A 52 1.67 -30.06 -11.90
CA LEU A 52 2.22 -31.32 -11.39
C LEU A 52 3.68 -31.49 -11.80
N LYS A 53 4.10 -30.86 -12.91
CA LYS A 53 5.47 -30.92 -13.42
C LYS A 53 6.43 -30.09 -12.58
N SER A 54 6.08 -28.84 -12.28
CA SER A 54 6.92 -27.95 -11.46
C SER A 54 6.72 -28.15 -9.95
N ALA A 55 5.63 -28.84 -9.57
CA ALA A 55 5.23 -29.03 -8.20
C ALA A 55 5.08 -27.69 -7.46
N GLY A 56 4.23 -26.82 -8.00
CA GLY A 56 3.95 -25.46 -7.53
C GLY A 56 2.84 -24.79 -8.33
N PRO A 57 2.49 -23.53 -8.04
CA PRO A 57 1.60 -22.73 -8.85
C PRO A 57 1.95 -22.70 -10.33
N TYR A 58 0.94 -22.87 -11.16
CA TYR A 58 1.08 -22.95 -12.61
C TYR A 58 1.73 -21.69 -13.21
N TRP A 59 1.46 -20.51 -12.64
CA TRP A 59 2.01 -19.23 -13.10
C TRP A 59 3.51 -19.04 -12.81
N TRP A 60 4.16 -19.92 -12.03
CA TRP A 60 5.60 -19.81 -11.76
C TRP A 60 6.46 -20.12 -12.99
N LEU A 61 6.07 -21.10 -13.78
CA LEU A 61 6.86 -21.59 -14.92
C LEU A 61 6.09 -21.63 -16.23
N MET A 62 4.77 -21.37 -16.22
CA MET A 62 3.88 -21.46 -17.40
C MET A 62 4.22 -22.68 -18.26
N ASP A 63 4.34 -23.82 -17.59
CA ASP A 63 4.70 -25.08 -18.22
C ASP A 63 3.62 -25.50 -19.23
N ASP A 64 4.00 -26.31 -20.23
CA ASP A 64 3.04 -26.92 -21.18
C ASP A 64 2.16 -28.03 -20.54
N ASP A 65 2.03 -28.08 -19.21
CA ASP A 65 1.16 -29.03 -18.52
C ASP A 65 -0.23 -28.43 -18.23
N GLU A 66 -1.27 -29.27 -18.29
CA GLU A 66 -2.62 -28.83 -17.90
C GLU A 66 -2.66 -28.62 -16.38
N PRO A 67 -2.96 -27.40 -15.89
CA PRO A 67 -2.99 -27.15 -14.45
C PRO A 67 -4.14 -27.88 -13.78
N VAL A 68 -3.90 -28.33 -12.55
CA VAL A 68 -4.95 -28.85 -11.67
C VAL A 68 -5.34 -27.79 -10.65
N THR A 69 -6.64 -27.63 -10.39
CA THR A 69 -7.12 -26.74 -9.32
C THR A 69 -6.91 -27.43 -7.98
N VAL A 70 -6.07 -26.84 -7.12
CA VAL A 70 -5.87 -27.28 -5.75
C VAL A 70 -6.71 -26.44 -4.82
N LYS A 71 -7.35 -27.09 -3.83
CA LYS A 71 -8.04 -26.44 -2.72
C LYS A 71 -7.32 -26.75 -1.42
N ILE A 72 -7.13 -25.73 -0.59
CA ILE A 72 -6.56 -25.86 0.75
C ILE A 72 -7.56 -25.35 1.79
N PRO A 73 -7.60 -25.98 2.98
CA PRO A 73 -8.34 -25.47 4.14
C PRO A 73 -7.90 -24.06 4.56
N PRO A 74 -8.69 -23.36 5.38
CA PRO A 74 -8.31 -22.07 5.93
C PRO A 74 -7.13 -22.21 6.92
N PHE A 75 -6.39 -21.12 7.15
CA PHE A 75 -5.21 -21.15 8.01
C PHE A 75 -5.54 -21.47 9.48
N VAL A 76 -6.74 -21.14 9.95
CA VAL A 76 -7.23 -21.57 11.27
C VAL A 76 -7.29 -23.09 11.43
N GLU A 77 -7.44 -23.84 10.33
CA GLU A 77 -7.43 -25.31 10.32
C GLU A 77 -6.03 -25.86 10.06
N LEU A 78 -5.30 -25.28 9.11
CA LEU A 78 -3.95 -25.71 8.74
C LEU A 78 -2.95 -25.55 9.89
N ASP A 79 -3.04 -24.44 10.63
CA ASP A 79 -2.13 -24.13 11.72
C ASP A 79 -2.81 -23.27 12.81
N PRO A 80 -3.71 -23.89 13.61
CA PRO A 80 -4.42 -23.19 14.68
C PRO A 80 -3.47 -22.60 15.74
N ILE A 81 -2.31 -23.22 15.98
CA ILE A 81 -1.33 -22.72 16.95
C ILE A 81 -0.65 -21.47 16.41
N GLY A 82 -0.26 -21.46 15.13
CA GLY A 82 0.28 -20.29 14.45
C GLY A 82 -0.70 -19.12 14.41
N MET A 83 -1.96 -19.40 14.04
CA MET A 83 -3.02 -18.38 13.99
C MET A 83 -3.30 -17.77 15.37
N ALA A 84 -3.40 -18.62 16.39
CA ALA A 84 -3.59 -18.19 17.78
C ALA A 84 -2.46 -17.24 18.22
N LYS A 85 -1.21 -17.59 17.91
CA LYS A 85 -0.04 -16.78 18.25
C LYS A 85 -0.01 -15.45 17.50
N LYS A 86 -0.17 -15.47 16.17
CA LYS A 86 -0.06 -14.29 15.30
C LYS A 86 -1.13 -13.25 15.62
N TYR A 87 -2.37 -13.70 15.83
CA TYR A 87 -3.52 -12.82 16.09
C TYR A 87 -3.83 -12.64 17.58
N ASN A 88 -3.00 -13.21 18.47
CA ASN A 88 -3.15 -13.15 19.92
C ASN A 88 -4.54 -13.60 20.40
N VAL A 89 -5.02 -14.72 19.87
CA VAL A 89 -6.31 -15.35 20.21
C VAL A 89 -6.04 -16.73 20.84
N PRO A 90 -6.68 -17.12 21.95
CA PRO A 90 -6.53 -18.47 22.50
C PRO A 90 -6.95 -19.55 21.49
N VAL A 91 -6.17 -20.63 21.35
CA VAL A 91 -6.45 -21.74 20.39
C VAL A 91 -7.89 -22.27 20.51
N LYS A 92 -8.41 -22.37 21.74
CA LYS A 92 -9.79 -22.82 22.00
C LYS A 92 -10.87 -21.93 21.36
N GLU A 93 -10.57 -20.64 21.19
CA GLU A 93 -11.49 -19.64 20.62
C GLU A 93 -11.45 -19.61 19.10
N LEU A 94 -10.45 -20.26 18.48
CA LEU A 94 -10.42 -20.45 17.02
C LEU A 94 -11.44 -21.49 16.54
N LYS A 95 -11.91 -22.37 17.42
CA LYS A 95 -12.82 -23.45 17.03
C LYS A 95 -14.14 -22.88 16.50
N GLY A 96 -14.44 -23.19 15.24
CA GLY A 96 -15.65 -22.74 14.56
C GLY A 96 -15.57 -21.30 14.05
N LYS A 97 -14.41 -20.64 14.15
CA LYS A 97 -14.16 -19.35 13.52
C LYS A 97 -13.52 -19.55 12.16
N THR A 98 -13.81 -18.63 11.25
CA THR A 98 -13.20 -18.51 9.94
C THR A 98 -11.91 -17.70 10.00
N ASP A 99 -11.08 -17.82 8.96
CA ASP A 99 -9.95 -16.91 8.76
C ASP A 99 -10.38 -15.44 8.78
N PHE A 100 -11.54 -15.10 8.20
CA PHE A 100 -12.02 -13.71 8.19
C PHE A 100 -12.26 -13.18 9.60
N GLU A 101 -12.93 -13.96 10.46
CA GLU A 101 -13.23 -13.59 11.84
C GLU A 101 -12.00 -13.42 12.72
N ILE A 102 -10.87 -14.02 12.33
CA ILE A 102 -9.59 -13.95 13.06
C ILE A 102 -8.69 -12.86 12.49
N MET A 103 -8.59 -12.78 11.16
CA MET A 103 -7.62 -11.92 10.46
C MET A 103 -8.10 -10.48 10.35
N VAL A 104 -9.42 -10.26 10.32
CA VAL A 104 -10.03 -8.94 10.16
C VAL A 104 -10.61 -8.50 11.51
N ASP A 105 -10.37 -7.25 11.87
CA ASP A 105 -10.98 -6.65 13.06
C ASP A 105 -12.50 -6.52 12.84
N GLN A 106 -13.24 -7.44 13.47
CA GLN A 106 -14.69 -7.53 13.31
C GLN A 106 -15.42 -6.31 13.89
N HIS A 107 -14.84 -5.64 14.88
CA HIS A 107 -15.45 -4.43 15.45
C HIS A 107 -15.36 -3.28 14.47
N ASP A 108 -14.17 -3.01 13.92
CA ASP A 108 -13.97 -1.95 12.94
C ASP A 108 -14.75 -2.23 11.64
N TYR A 109 -14.79 -3.49 11.19
CA TYR A 109 -15.59 -3.92 10.05
C TYR A 109 -17.09 -3.67 10.27
N ASP A 110 -17.66 -4.05 11.41
CA ASP A 110 -19.07 -3.80 11.75
C ASP A 110 -19.40 -2.30 11.85
N LEU A 111 -18.55 -1.53 12.52
CA LEU A 111 -18.68 -0.08 12.63
C LEU A 111 -18.70 0.56 11.23
N ARG A 112 -17.82 0.13 10.32
CA ARG A 112 -17.77 0.68 8.97
C ARG A 112 -18.95 0.25 8.11
N LEU A 113 -19.23 -1.05 8.04
CA LEU A 113 -20.19 -1.62 7.10
C LEU A 113 -21.62 -1.36 7.55
N ASN A 114 -21.94 -1.68 8.80
CA ASN A 114 -23.32 -1.68 9.30
C ASN A 114 -23.73 -0.36 9.95
N LYS A 115 -22.77 0.38 10.53
CA LYS A 115 -23.04 1.66 11.21
C LYS A 115 -22.59 2.89 10.43
N GLY A 116 -21.96 2.69 9.26
CA GLY A 116 -21.54 3.79 8.37
C GLY A 116 -20.46 4.68 8.96
N VAL A 117 -19.72 4.23 9.98
CA VAL A 117 -18.62 5.01 10.56
C VAL A 117 -17.49 5.11 9.55
N LEU A 118 -17.18 6.33 9.09
CA LEU A 118 -16.09 6.55 8.15
C LEU A 118 -14.72 6.29 8.81
N PRO A 119 -13.78 5.64 8.10
CA PRO A 119 -12.40 5.56 8.55
C PRO A 119 -11.79 6.95 8.64
N THR A 120 -10.75 7.08 9.46
CA THR A 120 -10.09 8.35 9.74
C THR A 120 -8.59 8.21 9.64
N ILE A 121 -7.96 9.27 9.11
CA ILE A 121 -6.51 9.41 9.08
C ILE A 121 -6.12 10.70 9.77
N THR A 122 -5.23 10.58 10.75
CA THR A 122 -4.68 11.72 11.48
C THR A 122 -3.36 12.12 10.86
N ILE A 123 -3.22 13.37 10.44
CA ILE A 123 -1.98 13.95 9.90
C ILE A 123 -1.56 15.06 10.86
N LEU A 124 -0.43 14.89 11.55
CA LEU A 124 -0.08 15.72 12.73
C LEU A 124 -1.22 15.69 13.76
N ASP A 125 -1.84 16.83 14.06
CA ASP A 125 -2.96 16.97 14.99
C ASP A 125 -4.32 17.03 14.29
N ASP A 126 -4.33 17.00 12.95
CA ASP A 126 -5.54 17.14 12.16
C ASP A 126 -6.14 15.78 11.80
N LYS A 127 -7.38 15.56 12.21
CA LYS A 127 -8.15 14.35 11.93
C LYS A 127 -9.00 14.54 10.67
N PHE A 128 -8.81 13.66 9.71
CA PHE A 128 -9.60 13.61 8.49
C PHE A 128 -10.45 12.35 8.42
N TYR A 129 -11.65 12.46 7.84
CA TYR A 129 -12.54 11.35 7.53
C TYR A 129 -12.37 10.95 6.06
N VAL A 130 -12.15 9.67 5.81
CA VAL A 130 -11.98 9.12 4.46
C VAL A 130 -13.37 8.95 3.86
N ASN A 131 -13.73 9.78 2.87
CA ASN A 131 -15.03 9.72 2.23
C ASN A 131 -14.88 9.34 0.75
N ILE A 132 -15.09 8.05 0.47
CA ILE A 132 -14.99 7.51 -0.88
C ILE A 132 -16.07 8.07 -1.81
N ASP A 133 -17.29 8.33 -1.33
CA ASP A 133 -18.36 8.82 -2.19
C ASP A 133 -18.11 10.27 -2.62
N LYS A 134 -17.61 11.10 -1.69
CA LYS A 134 -17.23 12.50 -1.97
C LYS A 134 -15.86 12.66 -2.63
N GLN A 135 -15.09 11.58 -2.76
CA GLN A 135 -13.71 11.61 -3.28
C GLN A 135 -12.82 12.62 -2.53
N MET A 136 -12.87 12.61 -1.19
CA MET A 136 -12.07 13.53 -0.36
C MET A 136 -11.77 13.01 1.05
N LEU A 137 -10.72 13.57 1.65
CA LEU A 137 -10.45 13.54 3.09
C LEU A 137 -11.16 14.75 3.72
N CYS A 138 -12.28 14.54 4.42
CA CYS A 138 -13.07 15.62 5.04
C CYS A 138 -12.52 16.01 6.42
N LEU A 139 -12.55 17.30 6.77
CA LEU A 139 -12.15 17.78 8.11
C LEU A 139 -13.19 17.51 9.20
N ASP A 140 -14.41 17.20 8.82
CA ASP A 140 -15.50 16.86 9.72
C ASP A 140 -16.26 15.64 9.19
N ASN A 141 -17.07 15.05 10.07
CA ASN A 141 -17.96 13.94 9.71
C ASN A 141 -19.28 14.43 9.08
N SER A 142 -19.44 15.73 8.89
CA SER A 142 -20.72 16.40 8.62
C SER A 142 -20.78 16.93 7.19
N HIS A 143 -20.67 16.04 6.20
CA HIS A 143 -20.90 16.35 4.78
C HIS A 143 -20.29 17.68 4.29
N SER A 144 -19.23 18.22 4.88
CA SER A 144 -18.63 19.44 4.36
C SER A 144 -17.88 19.11 3.06
N ASP A 145 -17.81 20.10 2.17
CA ASP A 145 -16.98 20.03 0.96
C ASP A 145 -15.59 20.63 1.23
N LYS A 146 -15.21 20.69 2.52
CA LYS A 146 -13.92 21.21 2.98
C LYS A 146 -13.03 20.03 3.36
N GLY A 147 -11.85 19.97 2.75
CA GLY A 147 -10.95 18.86 2.95
C GLY A 147 -9.88 18.82 1.88
N ILE A 148 -9.34 17.63 1.67
CA ILE A 148 -8.35 17.35 0.64
C ILE A 148 -9.00 16.48 -0.43
N SER A 149 -9.05 16.98 -1.67
CA SER A 149 -9.57 16.23 -2.82
C SER A 149 -8.71 14.99 -3.09
N PHE A 150 -9.34 13.89 -3.49
CA PHE A 150 -8.63 12.68 -3.88
C PHE A 150 -7.87 12.80 -5.20
N GLU A 151 -8.11 13.84 -5.99
CA GLU A 151 -7.34 14.13 -7.20
C GLU A 151 -5.84 14.25 -6.90
N VAL A 152 -5.46 14.67 -5.69
CA VAL A 152 -4.05 14.71 -5.27
C VAL A 152 -3.40 13.32 -5.31
N PHE A 153 -4.17 12.24 -5.16
CA PHE A 153 -3.69 10.86 -5.24
C PHE A 153 -3.56 10.38 -6.70
N GLU A 154 -4.42 10.85 -7.61
CA GLU A 154 -4.52 10.36 -9.00
C GLU A 154 -3.45 10.92 -9.95
N ILE A 155 -2.87 12.10 -9.66
CA ILE A 155 -1.90 12.76 -10.56
C ILE A 155 -0.51 12.13 -10.38
N GLY A 156 -0.32 10.89 -10.83
CA GLY A 156 0.95 10.16 -10.81
C GLY A 156 1.16 9.39 -12.10
N SER A 157 2.19 9.76 -12.86
CA SER A 157 2.58 9.08 -14.10
C SER A 157 2.94 7.61 -13.84
N LYS A 158 2.96 6.79 -14.90
CA LYS A 158 3.31 5.36 -14.98
C LYS A 158 4.67 4.92 -14.39
N TYR A 159 5.35 5.79 -13.62
CA TYR A 159 6.68 5.61 -13.06
C TYR A 159 6.76 6.00 -11.57
N ASP A 160 5.64 6.04 -10.84
CA ASP A 160 5.64 6.34 -9.40
C ASP A 160 6.22 5.15 -8.60
N ILE A 161 7.55 5.12 -8.49
CA ILE A 161 8.31 4.08 -7.78
C ILE A 161 8.35 4.42 -6.29
N GLY A 162 7.36 3.90 -5.56
CA GLY A 162 7.42 3.68 -4.11
C GLY A 162 6.67 4.71 -3.27
N TYR A 163 5.80 4.19 -2.39
CA TYR A 163 5.06 4.86 -1.30
C TYR A 163 4.73 6.33 -1.54
N CYS A 164 3.45 6.62 -1.80
CA CYS A 164 2.95 7.96 -2.10
C CYS A 164 3.25 8.95 -0.97
N MET A 165 4.40 9.61 -1.07
CA MET A 165 4.85 10.66 -0.16
C MET A 165 4.22 11.97 -0.61
N TYR A 166 3.52 12.62 0.29
CA TYR A 166 2.88 13.92 0.08
C TYR A 166 3.53 14.98 0.97
N LEU A 167 3.44 16.22 0.55
CA LEU A 167 3.76 17.38 1.38
C LEU A 167 2.46 17.87 2.00
N TYR A 168 2.41 17.87 3.33
CA TYR A 168 1.30 18.39 4.09
C TYR A 168 1.62 19.78 4.63
N ASP A 169 0.70 20.72 4.41
CA ASP A 169 0.74 22.06 4.98
C ASP A 169 -0.19 22.14 6.20
N PRO A 170 0.35 22.26 7.43
CA PRO A 170 -0.45 22.32 8.66
C PRO A 170 -1.27 23.61 8.79
N VAL A 171 -0.95 24.67 8.03
CA VAL A 171 -1.71 25.93 8.06
C VAL A 171 -2.95 25.83 7.19
N THR A 172 -2.79 25.36 5.96
CA THR A 172 -3.91 25.25 4.99
C THR A 172 -4.66 23.92 5.10
N LYS A 173 -4.07 22.92 5.79
CA LYS A 173 -4.56 21.55 5.92
C LYS A 173 -4.71 20.84 4.57
N GLN A 174 -3.82 21.16 3.65
CA GLN A 174 -3.82 20.61 2.29
C GLN A 174 -2.64 19.68 2.05
N LEU A 175 -2.84 18.74 1.12
CA LEU A 175 -1.78 17.91 0.57
C LEU A 175 -1.41 18.39 -0.82
N GLN A 176 -0.13 18.26 -1.14
CA GLN A 176 0.38 18.42 -2.49
C GLN A 176 1.48 17.41 -2.76
N LYS A 177 1.70 17.08 -4.03
CA LYS A 177 2.89 16.32 -4.43
C LYS A 177 4.11 17.25 -4.48
N PRO A 178 5.32 16.76 -4.19
CA PRO A 178 6.53 17.53 -4.41
C PRO A 178 6.73 17.81 -5.90
N ASP A 179 7.02 19.06 -6.27
CA ASP A 179 7.42 19.43 -7.65
C ASP A 179 8.86 18.99 -7.92
N LEU A 180 9.03 17.71 -8.29
CA LEU A 180 10.36 17.12 -8.49
C LEU A 180 11.18 17.82 -9.59
N GLU A 181 10.54 18.53 -10.52
CA GLU A 181 11.22 19.19 -11.64
C GLU A 181 11.86 20.52 -11.26
N ASN A 182 11.28 21.24 -10.29
CA ASN A 182 11.72 22.58 -9.93
C ASN A 182 12.09 22.75 -8.45
N LEU A 183 12.00 21.69 -7.63
CA LEU A 183 12.37 21.75 -6.21
C LEU A 183 13.85 22.09 -6.03
N LEU A 184 14.15 23.23 -5.42
CA LEU A 184 15.53 23.70 -5.14
C LEU A 184 15.94 23.58 -3.67
N ASP A 185 15.01 23.34 -2.76
CA ASP A 185 15.26 23.11 -1.34
C ASP A 185 14.10 22.34 -0.73
N TYR A 186 14.27 21.84 0.49
CA TYR A 186 13.15 21.23 1.21
C TYR A 186 12.06 22.28 1.48
N PRO A 187 10.78 21.94 1.24
CA PRO A 187 9.66 22.85 1.48
C PRO A 187 9.63 23.32 2.95
N LYS A 188 9.62 24.63 3.17
CA LYS A 188 9.56 25.22 4.51
C LYS A 188 8.12 25.29 5.00
N GLY A 189 7.91 24.98 6.28
CA GLY A 189 6.58 25.01 6.90
C GLY A 189 5.67 23.84 6.53
N MET A 190 6.15 22.90 5.71
CA MET A 190 5.45 21.67 5.36
C MET A 190 6.12 20.46 6.03
N VAL A 191 5.42 19.34 6.06
CA VAL A 191 5.94 18.05 6.50
C VAL A 191 5.74 17.00 5.39
N ALA A 192 6.73 16.13 5.20
CA ALA A 192 6.53 14.97 4.34
C ALA A 192 5.75 13.89 5.09
N VAL A 193 4.72 13.34 4.46
CA VAL A 193 3.85 12.32 5.04
C VAL A 193 3.67 11.17 4.05
N LYS A 194 3.66 9.93 4.55
CA LYS A 194 3.20 8.79 3.78
C LYS A 194 1.75 8.51 4.11
N LEU A 195 0.96 8.33 3.05
CA LEU A 195 -0.44 7.95 3.14
C LEU A 195 -0.64 6.65 2.35
N PRO A 196 -1.42 5.70 2.89
CA PRO A 196 -1.75 4.48 2.16
C PRO A 196 -2.66 4.79 0.97
N HIS A 197 -2.77 3.88 0.00
CA HIS A 197 -3.68 4.06 -1.13
C HIS A 197 -5.15 4.12 -0.65
N LEU A 198 -6.04 4.73 -1.44
CA LEU A 198 -7.47 4.86 -1.08
C LEU A 198 -8.14 3.50 -0.79
N SER A 199 -7.74 2.46 -1.52
CA SER A 199 -8.20 1.08 -1.30
C SER A 199 -7.70 0.44 0.00
N GLU A 200 -6.73 1.04 0.68
CA GLU A 200 -6.26 0.64 2.01
C GLU A 200 -6.83 1.53 3.12
N MET A 201 -7.18 2.78 2.80
CA MET A 201 -7.81 3.73 3.71
C MET A 201 -9.27 3.36 4.02
N ASP A 202 -10.08 3.07 2.99
CA ASP A 202 -11.46 2.57 3.14
C ASP A 202 -11.72 1.43 2.12
N PRO A 203 -11.12 0.23 2.34
CA PRO A 203 -11.27 -0.91 1.44
C PRO A 203 -12.74 -1.31 1.26
N ILE A 204 -13.55 -1.22 2.32
CA ILE A 204 -14.96 -1.63 2.31
C ILE A 204 -15.76 -0.77 1.33
N ALA A 205 -15.63 0.56 1.41
CA ALA A 205 -16.35 1.44 0.50
C ALA A 205 -15.83 1.35 -0.94
N VAL A 206 -14.52 1.20 -1.13
CA VAL A 206 -13.92 0.98 -2.46
C VAL A 206 -14.43 -0.33 -3.08
N ASN A 207 -14.51 -1.41 -2.29
CA ASN A 207 -15.07 -2.68 -2.75
C ASN A 207 -16.52 -2.52 -3.22
N ILE A 208 -17.37 -1.92 -2.39
CA ILE A 208 -18.79 -1.67 -2.70
C ILE A 208 -18.91 -0.81 -3.97
N LYS A 209 -18.16 0.29 -4.07
CA LYS A 209 -18.17 1.19 -5.23
C LYS A 209 -17.78 0.47 -6.52
N ASN A 210 -16.87 -0.50 -6.44
CA ASN A 210 -16.40 -1.29 -7.57
C ASN A 210 -17.26 -2.55 -7.85
N GLY A 211 -18.36 -2.76 -7.12
CA GLY A 211 -19.24 -3.93 -7.29
C GLY A 211 -18.68 -5.23 -6.72
N ASN A 212 -17.65 -5.17 -5.87
CA ASN A 212 -17.11 -6.33 -5.16
C ASN A 212 -17.83 -6.55 -3.83
N PRO A 213 -17.82 -7.78 -3.28
CA PRO A 213 -18.22 -8.03 -1.90
C PRO A 213 -17.44 -7.15 -0.92
N PRO A 214 -18.05 -6.62 0.16
CA PRO A 214 -17.38 -5.76 1.13
C PRO A 214 -16.09 -6.36 1.72
N GLU A 215 -16.06 -7.69 1.88
CA GLU A 215 -15.00 -8.49 2.50
C GLU A 215 -13.79 -8.69 1.58
N HIS A 216 -13.94 -8.37 0.29
CA HIS A 216 -12.95 -8.66 -0.73
C HIS A 216 -11.57 -8.11 -0.33
N ARG A 217 -10.58 -9.02 -0.30
CA ARG A 217 -9.18 -8.77 0.10
C ARG A 217 -8.94 -8.29 1.53
N LEU A 218 -9.96 -8.18 2.40
CA LEU A 218 -9.75 -7.72 3.77
C LEU A 218 -8.84 -8.66 4.58
N LYS A 219 -8.84 -9.97 4.31
CA LYS A 219 -7.89 -10.92 4.93
C LYS A 219 -6.42 -10.61 4.61
N ASN A 220 -6.16 -9.95 3.48
CA ASN A 220 -4.82 -9.53 3.06
C ASN A 220 -4.49 -8.09 3.49
N MET A 221 -5.39 -7.43 4.23
CA MET A 221 -5.26 -6.03 4.61
C MET A 221 -5.36 -5.89 6.12
N ASN A 222 -4.52 -5.03 6.69
CA ASN A 222 -4.71 -4.61 8.08
C ASN A 222 -5.70 -3.43 8.14
N PHE A 223 -6.97 -3.69 7.83
CA PHE A 223 -8.02 -2.65 7.88
C PHE A 223 -8.22 -2.18 9.33
N ARG A 224 -8.21 -0.87 9.51
CA ARG A 224 -8.49 -0.18 10.78
C ARG A 224 -9.23 1.12 10.50
N LEU A 225 -10.21 1.44 11.34
CA LEU A 225 -10.98 2.68 11.26
C LEU A 225 -10.17 3.93 11.62
N GLN A 226 -9.12 3.78 12.42
CA GLN A 226 -8.31 4.90 12.87
C GLN A 226 -6.86 4.63 12.49
N ARG A 227 -6.26 5.59 11.80
CA ARG A 227 -4.86 5.56 11.41
C ARG A 227 -4.21 6.91 11.66
N THR A 228 -2.89 6.88 11.77
CA THR A 228 -2.05 8.06 11.77
C THR A 228 -1.10 7.98 10.58
N ALA A 229 -0.97 9.07 9.85
CA ALA A 229 -0.01 9.17 8.76
C ALA A 229 1.41 9.10 9.31
N GLU A 230 2.30 8.39 8.61
CA GLU A 230 3.71 8.36 8.96
C GLU A 230 4.35 9.69 8.53
N ILE A 231 4.94 10.41 9.49
CA ILE A 231 5.75 11.60 9.21
C ILE A 231 7.15 11.14 8.80
N VAL A 232 7.59 11.58 7.62
CA VAL A 232 8.90 11.20 7.06
C VAL A 232 9.89 12.33 7.28
N PRO A 233 10.98 12.12 8.03
CA PRO A 233 12.06 13.10 8.12
C PRO A 233 12.65 13.39 6.75
N TRP A 234 13.00 14.65 6.45
CA TRP A 234 13.53 15.05 5.14
C TRP A 234 14.72 14.21 4.64
N LYS A 235 15.59 13.80 5.56
CA LYS A 235 16.76 12.94 5.29
C LYS A 235 16.39 11.54 4.79
N ASP A 236 15.19 11.06 5.12
CA ASP A 236 14.68 9.74 4.78
C ASP A 236 13.75 9.80 3.55
N THR A 237 13.56 11.00 2.99
CA THR A 237 12.87 11.20 1.70
C THR A 237 13.81 10.98 0.53
N ASN A 238 13.24 10.67 -0.65
CA ASN A 238 13.97 10.58 -1.91
C ASN A 238 14.13 11.94 -2.61
N LEU A 239 13.89 13.07 -1.94
CA LEU A 239 13.91 14.41 -2.58
C LEU A 239 15.31 14.96 -2.81
N LYS A 240 16.30 14.53 -2.02
CA LYS A 240 17.66 15.09 -2.09
C LYS A 240 18.30 15.00 -3.48
N PRO A 241 18.26 13.86 -4.19
CA PRO A 241 18.79 13.76 -5.55
C PRO A 241 18.14 14.75 -6.52
N TYR A 242 16.83 14.97 -6.43
CA TYR A 242 16.11 15.94 -7.27
C TYR A 242 16.53 17.38 -6.96
N ILE A 243 16.63 17.72 -5.67
CA ILE A 243 17.10 19.05 -5.22
C ILE A 243 18.50 19.34 -5.75
N ASP A 244 19.43 18.38 -5.60
CA ASP A 244 20.82 18.54 -6.06
C ASP A 244 20.87 18.71 -7.59
N PHE A 245 20.11 17.90 -8.33
CA PHE A 245 20.02 17.99 -9.79
C PHE A 245 19.47 19.34 -10.24
N ASN A 246 18.36 19.80 -9.66
CA ASN A 246 17.72 21.06 -10.01
C ASN A 246 18.61 22.27 -9.67
N ARG A 247 19.35 22.22 -8.56
CA ARG A 247 20.34 23.24 -8.21
C ARG A 247 21.44 23.35 -9.26
N GLU A 248 21.99 22.22 -9.72
CA GLU A 248 23.03 22.25 -10.75
C GLU A 248 22.48 22.72 -12.10
N LYS A 249 21.29 22.25 -12.49
CA LYS A 249 20.58 22.73 -13.69
C LYS A 249 20.40 24.25 -13.67
N ALA A 250 19.90 24.79 -12.56
CA ALA A 250 19.73 26.24 -12.38
C ALA A 250 21.06 26.99 -12.42
N ARG A 251 22.15 26.40 -11.90
CA ARG A 251 23.50 26.98 -11.97
C ARG A 251 23.99 27.09 -13.40
N LEU A 252 23.85 26.02 -14.19
CA LEU A 252 24.26 25.98 -15.60
C LEU A 252 23.44 26.95 -16.46
N GLU A 253 22.12 27.00 -16.28
CA GLU A 253 21.25 27.93 -17.00
C GLU A 253 21.60 29.40 -16.70
N ASN A 254 21.93 29.72 -15.45
CA ASN A 254 22.37 31.07 -15.06
C ASN A 254 23.73 31.43 -15.67
N PHE A 255 24.64 30.47 -15.77
CA PHE A 255 25.94 30.65 -16.44
C PHE A 255 25.76 30.96 -17.93
N ASP A 256 24.91 30.21 -18.63
CA ASP A 256 24.61 30.42 -20.04
C ASP A 256 23.92 31.77 -20.31
N LYS A 257 22.99 32.18 -19.45
CA LYS A 257 22.35 33.50 -19.52
C LYS A 257 23.38 34.63 -19.42
N ARG A 258 24.30 34.56 -18.44
CA ARG A 258 25.38 35.54 -18.27
C ARG A 258 26.31 35.58 -19.49
N LEU A 259 26.68 34.43 -20.05
CA LEU A 259 27.50 34.38 -21.27
C LEU A 259 26.80 35.05 -22.47
N LYS A 260 25.50 34.81 -22.65
CA LYS A 260 24.70 35.43 -23.73
C LYS A 260 24.61 36.95 -23.55
N GLU A 261 24.43 37.45 -22.33
CA GLU A 261 24.42 38.89 -22.05
C GLU A 261 25.77 39.56 -22.34
N VAL A 262 26.88 38.93 -21.93
CA VAL A 262 28.24 39.44 -22.24
C VAL A 262 28.46 39.51 -23.75
N ARG A 263 28.05 38.49 -24.51
CA ARG A 263 28.14 38.48 -25.98
C ARG A 263 27.29 39.58 -26.62
N LYS A 264 26.05 39.77 -26.16
CA LYS A 264 25.14 40.83 -26.65
C LYS A 264 25.68 42.24 -26.39
N ASN A 265 26.27 42.47 -25.22
CA ASN A 265 26.88 43.75 -24.87
C ASN A 265 28.13 44.06 -25.69
N ARG A 266 28.95 43.04 -26.02
CA ARG A 266 30.09 43.19 -26.95
C ARG A 266 29.64 43.53 -28.37
N GLN A 267 28.60 42.88 -28.89
CA GLN A 267 28.07 43.18 -30.23
C GLN A 267 27.46 44.58 -30.36
N ARG A 268 26.83 45.10 -29.30
CA ARG A 268 26.27 46.47 -29.28
C ARG A 268 27.34 47.56 -29.29
N ARG A 269 28.49 47.33 -28.65
CA ARG A 269 29.62 48.27 -28.64
C ARG A 269 30.38 48.32 -29.97
N GLY A 270 30.33 47.27 -30.79
CA GLY A 270 30.99 47.22 -32.10
C GLY A 270 30.21 47.80 -33.28
N LYS A 271 28.94 48.20 -33.10
CA LYS A 271 28.08 48.76 -34.15
C LYS A 271 27.91 50.29 -34.08
N GLY A 272 28.61 50.95 -33.16
CA GLY A 272 28.64 52.40 -33.02
C GLY A 272 30.01 52.96 -33.39
N ILE A 273 30.43 52.77 -34.63
CA ILE A 273 31.51 53.50 -35.32
C ILE A 273 31.06 53.70 -36.76
#